data_AF-A0A1V3KYE8-F1
#
_entry.id   AF-A0A1V3KYE8-F1
#
_cell.length_a   1.000
_cell.length_b   1.000
_cell.length_c   1.000
_cell.angle_alpha   90.00
_cell.angle_beta   90.00
_cell.angle_gamma   90.00
#
_symmetry.space_group_name_H-M   'P 1'
#
loop_
_entity.id
_entity.type
_entity.pdbx_description
1 polymer ?
#
loop_
_entity_poly.entity_id
_entity_poly.type
_entity_poly.pdbx_seq_one_letter_code
_entity_poly.pdbx_strand_id
1 'polypeptide(L)'
;MSNRPNLFSLATKELSQDAFFTWLISFADEKYREEHLLNQCAKEFVKELIKTKYPFFNETVKDVKVERQWKNIDIVVTINNKYFIVIEDKIYSKQHSDQLHRYSIYAKEHCSESNLLAPVLIYLKTGNESLFSLNKVKEEGYAVFDRNKILSIISKYASIKNDIFNDFLINLSDINSRYNKFKEKDITEWGNDDWQGFYQLIERKLELNDINWGYANNPQVGFWWCCFSWLDWKYDSSIYMQLEQDKNRLCFKVETGSSMEKTRSEIRNELYDAIINKAKEHGLTEIKKPDRFGSGVYMTFAVVEKESWFGTSILDIDKVIESIHKYQQFFVEFNKELMK
;
A
#
# COMPACT_ATOMS: atom_id res chain seq x y z
N MET A 1 12.79 -10.28 24.99
CA MET A 1 12.32 -8.91 24.71
C MET A 1 12.27 -8.17 26.03
N SER A 2 12.73 -6.91 26.06
CA SER A 2 12.62 -6.07 27.24
C SER A 2 11.14 -5.91 27.61
N ASN A 3 10.76 -6.20 28.86
CA ASN A 3 9.41 -6.02 29.41
C ASN A 3 8.96 -4.54 29.52
N ARG A 4 9.69 -3.62 28.88
CA ARG A 4 9.40 -2.19 28.90
C ARG A 4 8.31 -1.86 27.86
N PRO A 5 7.27 -1.09 28.24
CA PRO A 5 6.30 -0.55 27.29
C PRO A 5 6.97 0.30 26.21
N ASN A 6 6.54 0.16 24.95
CA ASN A 6 7.04 0.94 23.83
C ASN A 6 6.07 2.09 23.51
N LEU A 7 6.58 3.33 23.45
CA LEU A 7 5.76 4.52 23.23
C LEU A 7 4.91 4.45 21.95
N PHE A 8 5.47 3.99 20.84
CA PHE A 8 4.80 3.95 19.54
C PHE A 8 3.88 2.75 19.35
N SER A 9 4.01 1.72 20.20
CA SER A 9 3.02 0.65 20.31
C SER A 9 1.71 1.14 20.95
N LEU A 10 1.79 2.19 21.78
CA LEU A 10 0.64 2.80 22.46
C LEU A 10 0.09 4.00 21.66
N ALA A 11 0.98 4.81 21.09
CA ALA A 11 0.64 5.97 20.27
C ALA A 11 0.58 5.57 18.78
N THR A 12 -0.49 4.88 18.38
CA THR A 12 -0.60 4.22 17.06
C THR A 12 -1.11 5.10 15.91
N LYS A 13 -1.43 6.37 16.18
CA LYS A 13 -1.96 7.31 15.18
C LYS A 13 -0.84 7.97 14.40
N GLU A 14 -1.12 8.39 13.15
CA GLU A 14 -0.19 9.16 12.29
C GLU A 14 0.42 10.37 13.02
N LEU A 15 -0.36 11.04 13.89
CA LEU A 15 0.11 12.19 14.68
C LEU A 15 1.36 11.93 15.54
N SER A 16 1.56 10.71 16.05
CA SER A 16 2.76 10.36 16.83
C SER A 16 3.98 10.14 15.92
N GLN A 17 3.75 9.61 14.73
CA GLN A 17 4.76 9.45 13.70
C GLN A 17 5.21 10.81 13.15
N ASP A 18 4.29 11.74 12.91
CA ASP A 18 4.61 13.13 12.58
C ASP A 18 5.54 13.76 13.62
N ALA A 19 5.20 13.56 14.90
CA ALA A 19 5.96 14.10 16.02
C ALA A 19 7.36 13.48 16.08
N PHE A 20 7.48 12.17 15.84
CA PHE A 20 8.77 11.51 15.77
C PHE A 20 9.65 12.06 14.64
N PHE A 21 9.12 12.16 13.41
CA PHE A 21 9.92 12.66 12.30
C PHE A 21 10.27 14.14 12.46
N THR A 22 9.36 14.96 12.99
CA THR A 22 9.66 16.35 13.36
C THR A 22 10.79 16.43 14.39
N TRP A 23 10.71 15.59 15.43
CA TRP A 23 11.72 15.50 16.48
C TRP A 23 13.07 15.04 15.90
N LEU A 24 13.11 13.99 15.09
CA LEU A 24 14.33 13.49 14.45
C LEU A 24 14.94 14.54 13.53
N ILE A 25 14.15 15.12 12.61
CA ILE A 25 14.59 16.13 11.65
C ILE A 25 15.16 17.36 12.37
N SER A 26 14.59 17.74 13.53
CA SER A 26 15.12 18.86 14.32
C SER A 26 16.59 18.69 14.68
N PHE A 27 17.05 17.46 14.95
CA PHE A 27 18.46 17.19 15.25
C PHE A 27 19.37 17.39 14.04
N ALA A 28 18.87 17.54 12.82
CA ALA A 28 19.72 17.78 11.65
C ALA A 28 20.36 19.18 11.65
N ASP A 29 19.83 20.12 12.44
CA ASP A 29 20.41 21.45 12.62
C ASP A 29 21.82 21.38 13.24
N GLU A 30 22.73 22.24 12.77
CA GLU A 30 24.11 22.29 13.26
C GLU A 30 24.20 22.61 14.75
N LYS A 31 23.23 23.32 15.33
CA LYS A 31 23.23 23.63 16.76
C LYS A 31 23.13 22.37 17.65
N TYR A 32 22.65 21.25 17.11
CA TYR A 32 22.57 19.97 17.82
C TYR A 32 23.76 19.03 17.53
N ARG A 33 24.87 19.54 17.00
CA ARG A 33 26.09 18.76 16.70
C ARG A 33 26.65 17.92 17.85
N GLU A 34 26.42 18.35 19.10
CA GLU A 34 26.88 17.65 20.31
C GLU A 34 26.07 16.36 20.56
N GLU A 35 24.87 16.25 20.00
CA GLU A 35 24.06 15.02 19.96
C GLU A 35 24.54 14.11 18.81
N HIS A 36 25.85 13.83 18.78
CA HIS A 36 26.60 13.34 17.62
C HIS A 36 25.87 12.32 16.74
N LEU A 37 25.37 11.22 17.31
CA LEU A 37 24.71 10.16 16.54
C LEU A 37 23.30 10.55 16.06
N LEU A 38 22.52 11.27 16.87
CA LEU A 38 21.20 11.78 16.46
C LEU A 38 21.35 12.82 15.34
N ASN A 39 22.31 13.73 15.46
CA ASN A 39 22.62 14.71 14.43
C ASN A 39 23.04 14.05 13.11
N GLN A 40 23.90 13.04 13.17
CA GLN A 40 24.32 12.29 11.98
C GLN A 40 23.14 11.54 11.33
N CYS A 41 22.34 10.82 12.12
CA CYS A 41 21.16 10.12 11.65
C CYS A 41 20.16 11.09 10.98
N ALA A 42 19.87 12.21 11.63
CA ALA A 42 18.95 13.22 11.11
C ALA A 42 19.47 13.88 9.83
N LYS A 43 20.76 14.22 9.76
CA LYS A 43 21.39 14.76 8.55
C LYS A 43 21.38 13.77 7.40
N GLU A 44 21.62 12.48 7.66
CA GLU A 44 21.51 11.43 6.64
C GLU A 44 20.06 11.27 6.16
N PHE A 45 19.09 11.24 7.08
CA PHE A 45 17.68 11.18 6.74
C PHE A 45 17.24 12.35 5.84
N VAL A 46 17.53 13.59 6.23
CA VAL A 46 17.22 14.80 5.44
C VAL A 46 17.92 14.77 4.07
N LYS A 47 19.19 14.33 4.00
CA LYS A 47 19.92 14.18 2.74
C LYS A 47 19.20 13.24 1.78
N GLU A 48 18.77 12.08 2.26
CA GLU A 48 18.06 11.11 1.43
C GLU A 48 16.70 11.62 0.97
N LEU A 49 15.99 12.42 1.77
CA LEU A 49 14.79 13.13 1.33
C LEU A 49 15.11 14.09 0.17
N ILE A 50 16.11 14.97 0.32
CA ILE A 50 16.47 15.95 -0.72
C ILE A 50 16.89 15.26 -2.03
N LYS A 51 17.64 14.15 -1.93
CA LYS A 51 18.12 13.38 -3.07
C LYS A 51 17.02 12.76 -3.92
N THR A 52 15.79 12.60 -3.40
CA THR A 52 14.65 12.14 -4.20
C THR A 52 14.34 13.08 -5.37
N LYS A 53 14.66 14.38 -5.25
CA LYS A 53 14.52 15.38 -6.31
C LYS A 53 15.84 15.93 -6.82
N TYR A 54 16.86 15.97 -5.96
CA TYR A 54 18.19 16.50 -6.27
C TYR A 54 19.26 15.42 -6.08
N PRO A 55 19.40 14.44 -7.00
CA PRO A 55 20.25 13.25 -6.80
C PRO A 55 21.72 13.54 -6.50
N PHE A 56 22.23 14.68 -6.98
CA PHE A 56 23.62 15.11 -6.78
C PHE A 56 23.81 15.99 -5.52
N PHE A 57 22.82 16.07 -4.63
CA PHE A 57 22.94 16.83 -3.39
C PHE A 57 24.13 16.35 -2.55
N ASN A 58 25.10 17.26 -2.36
CA ASN A 58 26.32 17.03 -1.58
C ASN A 58 26.59 18.14 -0.56
N GLU A 59 25.67 19.09 -0.40
CA GLU A 59 25.82 20.22 0.51
C GLU A 59 25.75 19.77 1.98
N THR A 60 26.40 20.54 2.85
CA THR A 60 26.29 20.34 4.30
C THR A 60 24.98 20.91 4.79
N VAL A 61 24.19 20.10 5.49
CA VAL A 61 22.99 20.55 6.21
C VAL A 61 23.44 21.32 7.45
N LYS A 62 23.10 22.62 7.54
CA LYS A 62 23.52 23.50 8.64
C LYS A 62 22.34 24.15 9.37
N ASP A 63 21.42 24.74 8.63
CA ASP A 63 20.22 25.43 9.16
C ASP A 63 18.99 24.60 8.83
N VAL A 64 18.20 24.26 9.85
CA VAL A 64 17.01 23.41 9.72
C VAL A 64 15.84 24.03 10.46
N LYS A 65 14.81 24.40 9.71
CA LYS A 65 13.52 24.85 10.25
C LYS A 65 12.49 23.80 9.90
N VAL A 66 11.94 23.14 10.91
CA VAL A 66 10.88 22.15 10.76
C VAL A 66 9.60 22.66 11.41
N GLU A 67 8.50 22.57 10.68
CA GLU A 67 7.18 22.99 11.12
C GLU A 67 6.18 21.88 10.82
N ARG A 68 5.11 21.82 11.62
CA ARG A 68 4.02 20.85 11.44
C ARG A 68 2.74 21.56 11.07
N GLN A 69 1.86 20.87 10.35
CA GLN A 69 0.50 21.34 10.03
C GLN A 69 0.47 22.67 9.27
N TRP A 70 1.55 23.01 8.57
CA TRP A 70 1.61 24.21 7.72
C TRP A 70 0.65 24.03 6.54
N LYS A 71 -0.41 24.84 6.45
CA LYS A 71 -1.48 24.70 5.45
C LYS A 71 -2.07 23.26 5.40
N ASN A 72 -2.16 22.60 6.56
CA ASN A 72 -2.59 21.21 6.74
C ASN A 72 -1.63 20.12 6.21
N ILE A 73 -0.42 20.47 5.79
CA ILE A 73 0.63 19.51 5.47
C ILE A 73 1.23 18.98 6.78
N ASP A 74 1.42 17.67 6.89
CA ASP A 74 1.86 17.02 8.13
C ASP A 74 3.19 17.60 8.64
N ILE A 75 4.21 17.65 7.78
CA ILE A 75 5.53 18.25 8.10
C ILE A 75 6.07 19.04 6.90
N VAL A 76 6.61 20.22 7.16
CA VAL A 76 7.43 20.97 6.21
C VAL A 76 8.81 21.26 6.79
N VAL A 77 9.82 21.28 5.93
CA VAL A 77 11.22 21.50 6.35
C VAL A 77 11.90 22.46 5.39
N THR A 78 12.46 23.54 5.92
CA THR A 78 13.36 24.44 5.19
C THR A 78 14.79 24.16 5.60
N ILE A 79 15.64 23.80 4.62
CA ILE A 79 17.05 23.47 4.82
C ILE A 79 17.91 24.55 4.16
N ASN A 80 18.85 25.11 4.94
CA ASN A 80 19.81 26.12 4.50
C ASN A 80 19.17 27.34 3.81
N ASN A 81 17.92 27.67 4.15
CA ASN A 81 17.09 28.67 3.45
C ASN A 81 17.13 28.52 1.91
N LYS A 82 17.18 27.27 1.43
CA LYS A 82 17.35 26.96 0.00
C LYS A 82 16.47 25.81 -0.48
N TYR A 83 16.35 24.75 0.32
CA TYR A 83 15.52 23.60 -0.01
C TYR A 83 14.27 23.61 0.85
N PHE A 84 13.12 23.35 0.23
CA PHE A 84 11.85 23.15 0.92
C PHE A 84 11.39 21.71 0.71
N ILE A 85 11.14 21.00 1.80
CA ILE A 85 10.67 19.62 1.82
C ILE A 85 9.25 19.62 2.37
N VAL A 86 8.34 18.99 1.64
CA VAL A 86 6.95 18.75 2.04
C VAL A 86 6.81 17.26 2.28
N ILE A 87 6.36 16.87 3.46
CA ILE A 87 6.16 15.48 3.85
C ILE A 87 4.69 15.30 4.21
N GLU A 88 4.01 14.48 3.43
CA GLU A 88 2.72 13.90 3.80
C GLU A 88 3.00 12.56 4.50
N ASP A 89 2.59 12.42 5.75
CA ASP A 89 2.84 11.24 6.58
C ASP A 89 1.65 10.31 6.59
N LYS A 90 1.90 9.01 6.37
CA LYS A 90 0.85 7.99 6.36
C LYS A 90 1.34 6.71 7.00
N ILE A 91 0.54 6.19 7.94
CA ILE A 91 0.72 4.84 8.47
C ILE A 91 -0.24 3.92 7.74
N TYR A 92 -1.55 4.02 8.04
CA TYR A 92 -2.57 3.09 7.53
C TYR A 92 -3.40 3.71 6.41
N SER A 93 -3.63 5.02 6.45
CA SER A 93 -4.50 5.68 5.49
C SER A 93 -3.83 5.81 4.12
N LYS A 94 -4.65 5.95 3.08
CA LYS A 94 -4.23 6.32 1.72
C LYS A 94 -4.45 7.82 1.55
N GLN A 95 -3.79 8.41 0.54
CA GLN A 95 -4.14 9.76 0.12
C GLN A 95 -5.60 9.84 -0.32
N HIS A 96 -6.28 10.93 0.02
CA HIS A 96 -7.65 11.20 -0.40
C HIS A 96 -7.88 12.69 -0.67
N SER A 97 -9.00 13.01 -1.30
CA SER A 97 -9.52 14.38 -1.40
C SER A 97 -8.59 15.39 -2.11
N ASP A 98 -7.86 14.94 -3.14
CA ASP A 98 -6.97 15.79 -3.95
C ASP A 98 -5.88 16.51 -3.11
N GLN A 99 -5.57 15.97 -1.93
CA GLN A 99 -4.71 16.65 -0.96
C GLN A 99 -3.29 16.86 -1.48
N LEU A 100 -2.73 15.85 -2.16
CA LEU A 100 -1.36 15.88 -2.67
C LEU A 100 -1.18 16.98 -3.73
N HIS A 101 -2.15 17.08 -4.64
CA HIS A 101 -2.18 18.10 -5.68
C HIS A 101 -2.16 19.50 -5.05
N ARG A 102 -3.10 19.77 -4.13
CA ARG A 102 -3.21 21.05 -3.42
C ARG A 102 -1.94 21.41 -2.65
N TYR A 103 -1.36 20.45 -1.93
CA TYR A 103 -0.10 20.66 -1.21
C TYR A 103 1.07 20.96 -2.14
N SER A 104 1.09 20.35 -3.34
CA SER A 104 2.10 20.66 -4.35
C SER A 104 2.01 22.11 -4.84
N ILE A 105 0.80 22.66 -4.99
CA ILE A 105 0.56 24.05 -5.39
C ILE A 105 1.07 24.98 -4.29
N TYR A 106 0.64 24.77 -3.04
CA TYR A 106 1.07 25.58 -1.90
C TYR A 106 2.59 25.62 -1.74
N ALA A 107 3.24 24.48 -1.95
CA ALA A 107 4.69 24.37 -1.86
C ALA A 107 5.40 25.14 -2.98
N LYS A 108 4.90 25.06 -4.22
CA LYS A 108 5.46 25.78 -5.37
C LYS A 108 5.34 27.30 -5.19
N GLU A 109 4.18 27.77 -4.73
CA GLU A 109 3.95 29.19 -4.41
C GLU A 109 4.94 29.66 -3.33
N HIS A 110 5.03 28.93 -2.21
CA HIS A 110 5.94 29.28 -1.12
C HIS A 110 7.41 29.32 -1.56
N CYS A 111 7.86 28.34 -2.36
CA CYS A 111 9.21 28.34 -2.90
C CYS A 111 9.47 29.55 -3.80
N SER A 112 8.50 29.92 -4.66
CA SER A 112 8.63 31.07 -5.56
C SER A 112 8.70 32.38 -4.77
N GLU A 113 7.82 32.58 -3.79
CA GLU A 113 7.76 33.79 -2.96
C GLU A 113 9.00 33.94 -2.06
N SER A 114 9.54 32.81 -1.58
CA SER A 114 10.68 32.77 -0.65
C SER A 114 12.03 32.58 -1.35
N ASN A 115 12.07 32.61 -2.68
CA ASN A 115 13.26 32.38 -3.50
C ASN A 115 14.02 31.07 -3.16
N LEU A 116 13.26 30.00 -2.92
CA LEU A 116 13.76 28.64 -2.68
C LEU A 116 13.78 27.84 -3.98
N LEU A 117 14.53 26.73 -3.98
CA LEU A 117 14.47 25.77 -5.07
C LEU A 117 13.10 25.07 -5.10
N ALA A 118 12.76 24.49 -6.25
CA ALA A 118 11.51 23.75 -6.43
C ALA A 118 11.29 22.70 -5.32
N PRO A 119 10.07 22.56 -4.78
CA PRO A 119 9.85 21.79 -3.56
C PRO A 119 10.14 20.31 -3.76
N VAL A 120 10.74 19.69 -2.73
CA VAL A 120 10.89 18.24 -2.59
C VAL A 120 9.60 17.69 -1.98
N LEU A 121 8.84 16.90 -2.75
CA LEU A 121 7.55 16.37 -2.33
C LEU A 121 7.71 14.90 -1.92
N ILE A 122 7.42 14.59 -0.65
CA ILE A 122 7.63 13.28 -0.04
C ILE A 122 6.30 12.73 0.44
N TYR A 123 5.99 11.49 0.05
CA TYR A 123 4.94 10.69 0.67
C TYR A 123 5.60 9.65 1.56
N LEU A 124 5.62 9.91 2.87
CA LEU A 124 6.26 9.04 3.85
C LEU A 124 5.26 7.97 4.28
N LYS A 125 5.59 6.70 4.03
CA LYS A 125 4.65 5.59 4.21
C LYS A 125 5.24 4.45 5.02
N THR A 126 4.80 4.28 6.26
CA THR A 126 5.31 3.22 7.15
C THR A 126 4.44 1.97 7.18
N GLY A 127 3.14 2.06 6.91
CA GLY A 127 2.28 0.89 6.69
C GLY A 127 2.32 0.39 5.24
N ASN A 128 1.60 -0.70 4.96
CA ASN A 128 1.54 -1.25 3.61
C ASN A 128 0.49 -0.52 2.75
N GLU A 129 0.78 -0.37 1.45
CA GLU A 129 -0.14 0.16 0.45
C GLU A 129 0.21 -0.46 -0.92
N SER A 130 -0.80 -0.75 -1.74
CA SER A 130 -0.63 -1.35 -3.07
C SER A 130 0.19 -0.46 -4.00
N LEU A 131 0.97 -1.04 -4.90
CA LEU A 131 1.69 -0.33 -5.96
C LEU A 131 0.76 0.49 -6.84
N PHE A 132 -0.44 -0.02 -7.15
CA PHE A 132 -1.45 0.75 -7.90
C PHE A 132 -1.75 2.09 -7.23
N SER A 133 -2.01 2.08 -5.92
CA SER A 133 -2.27 3.29 -5.14
C SER A 133 -1.02 4.19 -5.02
N LEU A 134 0.16 3.60 -4.80
CA LEU A 134 1.43 4.34 -4.74
C LEU A 134 1.84 4.94 -6.09
N ASN A 135 1.42 4.37 -7.21
CA ASN A 135 1.68 4.94 -8.53
C ASN A 135 0.88 6.24 -8.73
N LYS A 136 -0.35 6.32 -8.22
CA LYS A 136 -1.11 7.59 -8.20
C LYS A 136 -0.40 8.68 -7.40
N VAL A 137 0.24 8.32 -6.28
CA VAL A 137 1.07 9.26 -5.51
C VAL A 137 2.25 9.79 -6.34
N LYS A 138 2.89 8.92 -7.13
CA LYS A 138 3.99 9.31 -8.02
C LYS A 138 3.52 10.18 -9.19
N GLU A 139 2.33 9.89 -9.74
CA GLU A 139 1.68 10.70 -10.79
C GLU A 139 1.42 12.14 -10.31
N GLU A 140 1.11 12.32 -9.02
CA GLU A 140 1.02 13.64 -8.36
C GLU A 140 2.38 14.31 -8.10
N GLY A 141 3.49 13.67 -8.51
CA GLY A 141 4.85 14.21 -8.40
C GLY A 141 5.53 14.01 -7.04
N TYR A 142 4.97 13.15 -6.18
CA TYR A 142 5.56 12.82 -4.87
C TYR A 142 6.52 11.63 -4.99
N ALA A 143 7.65 11.72 -4.30
CA ALA A 143 8.52 10.58 -4.09
C ALA A 143 8.02 9.76 -2.90
N VAL A 144 7.76 8.47 -3.12
CA VAL A 144 7.40 7.53 -2.05
C VAL A 144 8.64 7.19 -1.23
N PHE A 145 8.59 7.51 0.07
CA PHE A 145 9.62 7.20 1.06
C PHE A 145 9.07 6.17 2.04
N ASP A 146 9.23 4.89 1.69
CA ASP A 146 8.59 3.78 2.38
C ASP A 146 9.34 3.33 3.66
N ARG A 147 8.69 2.45 4.43
CA ARG A 147 9.23 1.79 5.62
C ARG A 147 10.64 1.22 5.42
N ASN A 148 10.92 0.59 4.28
CA ASN A 148 12.22 -0.04 4.02
C ASN A 148 13.31 1.01 3.84
N LYS A 149 13.02 2.12 3.13
CA LYS A 149 13.94 3.25 3.01
C LYS A 149 14.25 3.87 4.37
N ILE A 150 13.22 4.07 5.19
CA ILE A 150 13.38 4.60 6.56
C ILE A 150 14.27 3.66 7.38
N LEU A 151 13.92 2.37 7.46
CA LEU A 151 14.69 1.37 8.19
C LEU A 151 16.14 1.26 7.71
N SER A 152 16.39 1.40 6.40
CA SER A 152 17.75 1.34 5.86
C SER A 152 18.64 2.48 6.36
N ILE A 153 18.06 3.60 6.81
CA ILE A 153 18.79 4.72 7.42
C ILE A 153 18.85 4.54 8.94
N ILE A 154 17.70 4.50 9.62
CA ILE A 154 17.66 4.57 11.09
C ILE A 154 18.33 3.37 11.76
N SER A 155 18.32 2.19 11.12
CA SER A 155 18.95 0.98 11.69
C SER A 155 20.47 1.07 11.74
N LYS A 156 21.11 1.90 10.90
CA LYS A 156 22.55 2.16 10.97
C LYS A 156 22.96 2.81 12.30
N TYR A 157 22.00 3.48 12.95
CA TYR A 157 22.18 4.23 14.18
C TYR A 157 21.53 3.55 15.39
N ALA A 158 21.34 2.23 15.36
CA ALA A 158 20.75 1.45 16.46
C ALA A 158 21.53 1.54 17.80
N SER A 159 22.74 2.09 17.80
CA SER A 159 23.55 2.33 19.00
C SER A 159 23.20 3.63 19.74
N ILE A 160 22.29 4.47 19.20
CA ILE A 160 21.79 5.68 19.86
C ILE A 160 21.16 5.32 21.22
N LYS A 161 21.62 5.97 22.29
CA LYS A 161 21.08 5.81 23.65
C LYS A 161 19.96 6.81 23.91
N ASN A 162 18.89 6.73 23.13
CA ASN A 162 17.71 7.57 23.29
C ASN A 162 16.44 6.72 23.20
N ASP A 163 15.63 6.76 24.26
CA ASP A 163 14.43 5.91 24.38
C ASP A 163 13.39 6.21 23.29
N ILE A 164 13.22 7.47 22.89
CA ILE A 164 12.26 7.84 21.83
C ILE A 164 12.72 7.25 20.49
N PHE A 165 14.00 7.39 20.17
CA PHE A 165 14.59 6.80 18.96
C PHE A 165 14.45 5.27 18.95
N ASN A 166 14.83 4.63 20.06
CA ASN A 166 14.82 3.17 20.18
C ASN A 166 13.41 2.62 20.15
N ASP A 167 12.45 3.26 20.82
CA ASP A 167 11.05 2.84 20.76
C ASP A 167 10.51 2.93 19.33
N PHE A 168 10.84 3.99 18.58
CA PHE A 168 10.41 4.10 17.18
C PHE A 168 11.03 3.02 16.30
N LEU A 169 12.36 2.82 16.41
CA LEU A 169 13.08 1.81 15.64
C LEU A 169 12.53 0.40 15.90
N ILE A 170 12.30 0.06 17.18
CA ILE A 170 11.71 -1.23 17.57
C ILE A 170 10.31 -1.36 16.99
N ASN A 171 9.44 -0.36 17.16
CA ASN A 171 8.07 -0.42 16.64
C ASN A 171 8.04 -0.55 15.12
N LEU A 172 8.87 0.19 14.39
CA LEU A 172 8.93 0.11 12.93
C LEU A 172 9.46 -1.26 12.46
N SER A 173 10.42 -1.83 13.18
CA SER A 173 10.93 -3.18 12.94
C SER A 173 9.85 -4.24 13.22
N ASP A 174 9.08 -4.07 14.28
CA ASP A 174 7.97 -4.96 14.64
C ASP A 174 6.85 -4.89 13.61
N ILE A 175 6.49 -3.70 13.12
CA ILE A 175 5.56 -3.52 11.99
C ILE A 175 6.05 -4.33 10.79
N ASN A 176 7.34 -4.20 10.44
CA ASN A 176 7.92 -4.92 9.32
C ASN A 176 7.90 -6.45 9.52
N SER A 177 8.15 -6.91 10.75
CA SER A 177 8.07 -8.33 11.11
C SER A 177 6.64 -8.86 10.99
N ARG A 178 5.64 -8.14 11.51
CA ARG A 178 4.22 -8.57 11.46
C ARG A 178 3.74 -8.82 10.04
N TYR A 179 4.08 -7.94 9.10
CA TYR A 179 3.74 -8.13 7.67
C TYR A 179 4.45 -9.29 6.98
N ASN A 180 5.39 -9.98 7.65
CA ASN A 180 6.07 -11.16 7.10
C ASN A 180 5.70 -12.46 7.81
N LYS A 181 4.98 -12.41 8.95
CA LYS A 181 4.64 -13.60 9.75
C LYS A 181 3.72 -14.60 9.04
N PHE A 182 2.95 -14.15 8.06
CA PHE A 182 2.08 -14.99 7.24
C PHE A 182 2.82 -16.19 6.60
N LYS A 183 4.13 -16.08 6.38
CA LYS A 183 4.97 -17.14 5.80
C LYS A 183 5.20 -18.33 6.74
N GLU A 184 5.08 -18.10 8.04
CA GLU A 184 5.41 -19.07 9.09
C GLU A 184 4.17 -19.51 9.89
N LYS A 185 3.07 -18.75 9.77
CA LYS A 185 1.80 -19.04 10.42
C LYS A 185 0.92 -19.96 9.60
N ASP A 186 0.10 -20.73 10.31
CA ASP A 186 -1.06 -21.38 9.71
C ASP A 186 -2.04 -20.33 9.18
N ILE A 187 -2.61 -20.57 8.00
CA ILE A 187 -3.58 -19.68 7.34
C ILE A 187 -4.76 -19.34 8.26
N THR A 188 -5.18 -20.26 9.12
CA THR A 188 -6.29 -20.06 10.06
C THR A 188 -6.00 -19.04 11.17
N GLU A 189 -4.72 -18.73 11.39
CA GLU A 189 -4.26 -17.75 12.40
C GLU A 189 -3.91 -16.38 11.81
N TRP A 190 -4.16 -16.18 10.51
CA TRP A 190 -3.84 -14.94 9.82
C TRP A 190 -4.74 -13.80 10.28
N GLY A 191 -4.11 -12.69 10.64
CA GLY A 191 -4.77 -11.41 10.86
C GLY A 191 -4.63 -10.46 9.68
N ASN A 192 -5.09 -9.23 9.85
CA ASN A 192 -5.02 -8.18 8.82
C ASN A 192 -3.60 -7.90 8.31
N ASP A 193 -2.60 -7.94 9.19
CA ASP A 193 -1.19 -7.74 8.81
C ASP A 193 -0.70 -8.90 7.95
N ASP A 194 -1.11 -10.14 8.25
CA ASP A 194 -0.73 -11.33 7.50
C ASP A 194 -1.28 -11.26 6.06
N TRP A 195 -2.55 -10.85 5.90
CA TRP A 195 -3.20 -10.67 4.59
C TRP A 195 -2.59 -9.54 3.76
N GLN A 196 -2.24 -8.41 4.38
CA GLN A 196 -1.52 -7.33 3.69
C GLN A 196 -0.15 -7.82 3.19
N GLY A 197 0.58 -8.57 4.03
CA GLY A 197 1.85 -9.17 3.66
C GLY A 197 1.74 -10.15 2.49
N PHE A 198 0.70 -11.00 2.52
CA PHE A 198 0.38 -11.92 1.45
C PHE A 198 0.05 -11.17 0.14
N TYR A 199 -0.80 -10.15 0.16
CA TYR A 199 -1.14 -9.38 -1.05
C TYR A 199 0.05 -8.61 -1.63
N GLN A 200 0.96 -8.09 -0.79
CA GLN A 200 2.24 -7.55 -1.28
C GLN A 200 3.12 -8.63 -1.94
N LEU A 201 3.07 -9.87 -1.45
CA LEU A 201 3.77 -10.98 -2.09
C LEU A 201 3.14 -11.33 -3.45
N ILE A 202 1.81 -11.39 -3.52
CA ILE A 202 1.05 -11.64 -4.76
C ILE A 202 1.37 -10.56 -5.80
N GLU A 203 1.28 -9.29 -5.42
CA GLU A 203 1.58 -8.14 -6.28
C GLU A 203 3.00 -8.23 -6.88
N ARG A 204 3.99 -8.68 -6.10
CA ARG A 204 5.36 -8.88 -6.58
C ARG A 204 5.53 -10.13 -7.45
N LYS A 205 4.85 -11.23 -7.12
CA LYS A 205 5.08 -12.55 -7.74
C LYS A 205 4.31 -12.75 -9.04
N LEU A 206 3.13 -12.16 -9.18
CA LEU A 206 2.32 -12.27 -10.39
C LEU A 206 2.79 -11.31 -11.49
N GLU A 207 3.50 -10.23 -11.13
CA GLU A 207 4.06 -9.25 -12.09
C GLU A 207 3.02 -8.67 -13.07
N LEU A 208 1.76 -8.54 -12.63
CA LEU A 208 0.70 -7.91 -13.42
C LEU A 208 0.61 -6.42 -13.09
N ASN A 209 0.37 -5.61 -14.10
CA ASN A 209 0.34 -4.14 -13.97
C ASN A 209 -0.98 -3.59 -13.42
N ASP A 210 -2.00 -4.44 -13.27
CA ASP A 210 -3.37 -4.09 -12.91
C ASP A 210 -3.78 -4.59 -11.51
N ILE A 211 -2.81 -5.09 -10.72
CA ILE A 211 -3.06 -5.55 -9.36
C ILE A 211 -3.34 -4.34 -8.47
N ASN A 212 -4.45 -4.41 -7.74
CA ASN A 212 -4.75 -3.47 -6.68
C ASN A 212 -5.29 -4.23 -5.47
N TRP A 213 -5.02 -3.71 -4.28
CA TRP A 213 -5.52 -4.30 -3.06
C TRP A 213 -5.78 -3.23 -1.98
N GLY A 214 -6.67 -3.56 -1.07
CA GLY A 214 -7.12 -2.63 -0.05
C GLY A 214 -8.14 -3.22 0.89
N TYR A 215 -8.59 -2.39 1.82
CA TYR A 215 -9.63 -2.75 2.77
C TYR A 215 -10.97 -2.16 2.32
N ALA A 216 -11.99 -3.00 2.20
CA ALA A 216 -13.35 -2.56 1.94
C ALA A 216 -14.09 -2.39 3.28
N ASN A 217 -14.58 -1.19 3.55
CA ASN A 217 -15.47 -0.93 4.67
C ASN A 217 -16.86 -1.52 4.36
N ASN A 218 -17.40 -2.33 5.27
CA ASN A 218 -18.74 -2.90 5.18
C ASN A 218 -19.43 -2.72 6.55
N PRO A 219 -20.70 -2.26 6.60
CA PRO A 219 -21.44 -2.08 7.84
C PRO A 219 -21.48 -3.27 8.81
N GLN A 220 -21.33 -4.50 8.31
CA GLN A 220 -21.23 -5.69 9.16
C GLN A 220 -19.78 -5.93 9.61
N VAL A 221 -18.91 -6.33 8.68
CA VAL A 221 -17.47 -6.52 8.89
C VAL A 221 -16.76 -6.24 7.56
N GLY A 222 -15.78 -5.33 7.57
CA GLY A 222 -14.94 -5.05 6.40
C GLY A 222 -13.97 -6.20 6.09
N PHE A 223 -13.35 -6.18 4.92
CA PHE A 223 -12.41 -7.24 4.52
C PHE A 223 -11.33 -6.71 3.58
N TRP A 224 -10.19 -7.41 3.57
CA TRP A 224 -9.12 -7.16 2.62
C TRP A 224 -9.39 -7.86 1.27
N TRP A 225 -9.29 -7.10 0.18
CA TRP A 225 -9.43 -7.60 -1.19
C TRP A 225 -8.15 -7.37 -1.99
N CYS A 226 -7.90 -8.24 -2.96
CA CYS A 226 -6.85 -8.09 -3.97
C CYS A 226 -7.43 -8.43 -5.35
N CYS A 227 -7.61 -7.44 -6.22
CA CYS A 227 -8.12 -7.64 -7.58
C CYS A 227 -7.01 -7.54 -8.63
N PHE A 228 -7.17 -8.27 -9.74
CA PHE A 228 -6.19 -8.39 -10.82
C PHE A 228 -6.83 -9.02 -12.05
N SER A 229 -6.13 -8.99 -13.20
CA SER A 229 -6.60 -9.54 -14.49
C SER A 229 -7.91 -8.92 -14.97
N TRP A 230 -7.94 -7.60 -15.02
CA TRP A 230 -9.02 -6.81 -15.59
C TRP A 230 -9.05 -6.94 -17.10
N LEU A 231 -10.21 -7.32 -17.62
CA LEU A 231 -10.45 -7.55 -19.04
C LEU A 231 -11.76 -6.86 -19.45
N ASP A 232 -11.71 -6.12 -20.55
CA ASP A 232 -12.90 -5.51 -21.13
C ASP A 232 -13.86 -6.58 -21.63
N TRP A 233 -15.15 -6.31 -21.44
CA TRP A 233 -16.24 -7.16 -21.86
C TRP A 233 -17.44 -6.32 -22.38
N LYS A 234 -18.48 -7.02 -22.86
CA LYS A 234 -19.69 -6.43 -23.45
C LYS A 234 -20.42 -5.51 -22.46
N TYR A 235 -21.30 -4.66 -22.99
CA TYR A 235 -22.20 -3.79 -22.21
C TYR A 235 -21.47 -2.81 -21.28
N ASP A 236 -20.38 -2.20 -21.76
CA ASP A 236 -19.59 -1.24 -20.97
C ASP A 236 -19.17 -1.85 -19.61
N SER A 237 -18.76 -3.11 -19.62
CA SER A 237 -18.44 -3.86 -18.40
C SER A 237 -17.04 -4.44 -18.49
N SER A 238 -16.42 -4.67 -17.34
CA SER A 238 -15.13 -5.34 -17.24
C SER A 238 -15.24 -6.54 -16.32
N ILE A 239 -14.58 -7.64 -16.67
CA ILE A 239 -14.47 -8.82 -15.81
C ILE A 239 -13.07 -8.91 -15.22
N TYR A 240 -12.96 -9.42 -14.00
CA TYR A 240 -11.69 -9.50 -13.28
C TYR A 240 -11.69 -10.61 -12.23
N MET A 241 -10.51 -10.91 -11.68
CA MET A 241 -10.33 -11.84 -10.58
C MET A 241 -10.11 -11.08 -9.27
N GLN A 242 -10.57 -11.64 -8.15
CA GLN A 242 -10.38 -11.05 -6.82
C GLN A 242 -10.18 -12.10 -5.73
N LEU A 243 -9.15 -11.92 -4.89
CA LEU A 243 -9.00 -12.64 -3.63
C LEU A 243 -9.78 -11.90 -2.53
N GLU A 244 -10.56 -12.62 -1.73
CA GLU A 244 -11.35 -12.08 -0.63
C GLU A 244 -10.95 -12.74 0.71
N GLN A 245 -10.47 -11.92 1.65
CA GLN A 245 -9.90 -12.34 2.94
C GLN A 245 -10.91 -12.90 3.93
N ASP A 246 -12.17 -12.46 3.89
CA ASP A 246 -13.21 -12.92 4.82
C ASP A 246 -13.64 -14.37 4.57
N LYS A 247 -13.54 -14.81 3.30
CA LYS A 247 -13.95 -16.14 2.84
C LYS A 247 -12.81 -17.00 2.32
N ASN A 248 -11.58 -16.46 2.29
CA ASN A 248 -10.39 -17.12 1.75
C ASN A 248 -10.60 -17.65 0.32
N ARG A 249 -11.35 -16.91 -0.50
CA ARG A 249 -11.79 -17.38 -1.82
C ARG A 249 -11.21 -16.55 -2.95
N LEU A 250 -11.06 -17.20 -4.09
CA LEU A 250 -10.84 -16.55 -5.38
C LEU A 250 -12.20 -16.36 -6.05
N CYS A 251 -12.48 -15.14 -6.48
CA CYS A 251 -13.71 -14.75 -7.13
C CYS A 251 -13.45 -14.36 -8.59
N PHE A 252 -14.36 -14.75 -9.47
CA PHE A 252 -14.54 -14.14 -10.78
C PHE A 252 -15.66 -13.11 -10.69
N LYS A 253 -15.35 -11.88 -11.07
CA LYS A 253 -16.21 -10.72 -10.83
C LYS A 253 -16.41 -9.90 -12.10
N VAL A 254 -17.52 -9.18 -12.12
CA VAL A 254 -17.86 -8.19 -13.14
C VAL A 254 -18.07 -6.84 -12.48
N GLU A 255 -17.50 -5.80 -13.07
CA GLU A 255 -17.87 -4.40 -12.87
C GLU A 255 -18.74 -3.98 -14.04
N THR A 256 -19.94 -3.51 -13.75
CA THR A 256 -20.84 -2.99 -14.78
C THR A 256 -20.75 -1.48 -14.89
N GLY A 257 -20.67 -0.96 -16.10
CA GLY A 257 -20.74 0.46 -16.38
C GLY A 257 -22.10 1.09 -16.09
N SER A 258 -22.21 2.36 -16.48
CA SER A 258 -23.41 3.17 -16.21
C SER A 258 -24.46 3.07 -17.30
N SER A 259 -24.07 2.66 -18.51
CA SER A 259 -24.95 2.54 -19.68
C SER A 259 -25.17 1.07 -20.05
N MET A 260 -26.04 0.40 -19.31
CA MET A 260 -26.31 -1.03 -19.51
C MET A 260 -27.59 -1.26 -20.31
N GLU A 261 -27.50 -2.02 -21.39
CA GLU A 261 -28.67 -2.52 -22.16
C GLU A 261 -29.39 -3.67 -21.44
N LYS A 262 -28.68 -4.39 -20.57
CA LYS A 262 -29.19 -5.48 -19.74
C LYS A 262 -29.15 -5.10 -18.26
N THR A 263 -30.01 -5.71 -17.46
CA THR A 263 -29.88 -5.57 -16.01
C THR A 263 -28.60 -6.23 -15.51
N ARG A 264 -28.06 -5.72 -14.41
CA ARG A 264 -26.89 -6.28 -13.72
C ARG A 264 -27.01 -7.77 -13.42
N SER A 265 -28.21 -8.21 -13.03
CA SER A 265 -28.47 -9.63 -12.75
C SER A 265 -28.43 -10.49 -14.01
N GLU A 266 -28.91 -9.99 -15.14
CA GLU A 266 -28.83 -10.70 -16.43
C GLU A 266 -27.38 -10.84 -16.88
N ILE A 267 -26.60 -9.75 -16.82
CA ILE A 267 -25.16 -9.76 -17.11
C ILE A 267 -24.43 -10.81 -16.25
N ARG A 268 -24.63 -10.78 -14.93
CA ARG A 268 -23.99 -11.71 -14.00
C ARG A 268 -24.40 -13.17 -14.28
N ASN A 269 -25.67 -13.42 -14.59
CA ASN A 269 -26.16 -14.77 -14.88
C ASN A 269 -25.58 -15.31 -16.19
N GLU A 270 -25.51 -14.48 -17.23
CA GLU A 270 -24.88 -14.83 -18.51
C GLU A 270 -23.41 -15.23 -18.32
N LEU A 271 -22.65 -14.42 -17.56
CA LEU A 271 -21.26 -14.73 -17.22
C LEU A 271 -21.12 -16.01 -16.40
N TYR A 272 -22.03 -16.25 -15.44
CA TYR A 272 -22.04 -17.47 -14.64
C TYR A 272 -22.29 -18.72 -15.50
N ASP A 273 -23.32 -18.70 -16.34
CA ASP A 273 -23.64 -19.85 -17.19
C ASP A 273 -22.48 -20.15 -18.15
N ALA A 274 -21.88 -19.11 -18.73
CA ALA A 274 -20.73 -19.24 -19.61
C ALA A 274 -19.49 -19.82 -18.90
N ILE A 275 -19.10 -19.26 -17.75
CA ILE A 275 -17.87 -19.71 -17.06
C ILE A 275 -18.01 -21.14 -16.52
N ILE A 276 -19.20 -21.55 -16.05
CA ILE A 276 -19.41 -22.90 -15.54
C ILE A 276 -19.37 -23.93 -16.67
N ASN A 277 -19.92 -23.62 -17.85
CA ASN A 277 -19.83 -24.52 -18.99
C ASN A 277 -18.38 -24.67 -19.45
N LYS A 278 -17.66 -23.56 -19.60
CA LYS A 278 -16.24 -23.58 -19.99
C LYS A 278 -15.37 -24.28 -18.93
N ALA A 279 -15.64 -24.07 -17.65
CA ALA A 279 -14.94 -24.75 -16.55
C ALA A 279 -15.12 -26.28 -16.62
N LYS A 280 -16.33 -26.76 -16.91
CA LYS A 280 -16.60 -28.20 -17.08
C LYS A 280 -15.81 -28.79 -18.26
N GLU A 281 -15.73 -28.08 -19.38
CA GLU A 281 -14.94 -28.50 -20.54
C GLU A 281 -13.44 -28.63 -20.20
N HIS A 282 -12.95 -27.85 -19.24
CA HIS A 282 -11.56 -27.86 -18.77
C HIS A 282 -11.33 -28.78 -17.55
N GLY A 283 -12.37 -29.49 -17.09
CA GLY A 283 -12.30 -30.31 -15.89
C GLY A 283 -12.15 -29.53 -14.58
N LEU A 284 -12.41 -28.21 -14.58
CA LEU A 284 -12.30 -27.31 -13.43
C LEU A 284 -13.59 -27.32 -12.60
N THR A 285 -13.94 -28.49 -12.07
CA THR A 285 -15.18 -28.70 -11.30
C THR A 285 -15.25 -27.91 -9.99
N GLU A 286 -14.12 -27.40 -9.51
CA GLU A 286 -13.99 -26.54 -8.34
C GLU A 286 -14.56 -25.12 -8.55
N ILE A 287 -14.69 -24.67 -9.80
CA ILE A 287 -15.32 -23.39 -10.13
C ILE A 287 -16.83 -23.55 -9.98
N LYS A 288 -17.42 -22.81 -9.04
CA LYS A 288 -18.84 -22.96 -8.70
C LYS A 288 -19.53 -21.63 -8.47
N LYS A 289 -20.84 -21.69 -8.31
CA LYS A 289 -21.68 -20.55 -7.95
C LYS A 289 -21.31 -20.03 -6.55
N PRO A 290 -21.24 -18.70 -6.32
CA PRO A 290 -21.21 -18.15 -4.97
C PRO A 290 -22.51 -18.47 -4.21
N ASP A 291 -22.45 -18.53 -2.87
CA ASP A 291 -23.62 -18.82 -2.01
C ASP A 291 -24.83 -17.93 -2.31
N ARG A 292 -24.56 -16.67 -2.65
CA ARG A 292 -25.56 -15.67 -3.02
C ARG A 292 -25.04 -14.82 -4.16
N PHE A 293 -25.94 -14.46 -5.04
CA PHE A 293 -25.69 -13.46 -6.07
C PHE A 293 -26.06 -12.06 -5.57
N GLY A 294 -25.18 -11.09 -5.82
CA GLY A 294 -25.43 -9.67 -5.58
C GLY A 294 -25.92 -8.94 -6.84
N SER A 295 -26.46 -7.73 -6.67
CA SER A 295 -26.98 -6.87 -7.76
C SER A 295 -26.31 -5.48 -7.82
N GLY A 296 -25.19 -5.32 -7.11
CA GLY A 296 -24.40 -4.09 -7.11
C GLY A 296 -23.61 -3.87 -8.40
N VAL A 297 -22.87 -2.75 -8.49
CA VAL A 297 -21.96 -2.46 -9.61
C VAL A 297 -20.89 -3.54 -9.76
N TYR A 298 -20.36 -4.01 -8.64
CA TYR A 298 -19.37 -5.08 -8.57
C TYR A 298 -20.05 -6.36 -8.10
N MET A 299 -20.05 -7.41 -8.92
CA MET A 299 -20.72 -8.67 -8.62
C MET A 299 -19.79 -9.85 -8.82
N THR A 300 -19.82 -10.80 -7.90
CA THR A 300 -19.22 -12.13 -8.09
C THR A 300 -20.18 -13.01 -8.88
N PHE A 301 -19.70 -13.61 -9.97
CA PHE A 301 -20.48 -14.56 -10.76
C PHE A 301 -19.99 -16.00 -10.57
N ALA A 302 -18.73 -16.24 -10.24
CA ALA A 302 -18.21 -17.57 -9.87
C ALA A 302 -17.10 -17.49 -8.82
N VAL A 303 -16.83 -18.60 -8.13
CA VAL A 303 -15.83 -18.69 -7.06
C VAL A 303 -15.05 -20.00 -7.10
N VAL A 304 -13.85 -19.97 -6.50
CA VAL A 304 -13.04 -21.12 -6.11
C VAL A 304 -12.74 -21.01 -4.61
N GLU A 305 -13.09 -22.04 -3.84
CA GLU A 305 -12.87 -22.05 -2.39
C GLU A 305 -11.42 -22.35 -2.03
N LYS A 306 -11.04 -21.98 -0.80
CA LYS A 306 -9.67 -22.03 -0.29
C LYS A 306 -8.98 -23.38 -0.49
N GLU A 307 -9.70 -24.50 -0.41
CA GLU A 307 -9.13 -25.84 -0.53
C GLU A 307 -8.50 -26.08 -1.90
N SER A 308 -8.98 -25.40 -2.94
CA SER A 308 -8.56 -25.60 -4.33
C SER A 308 -7.51 -24.61 -4.84
N TRP A 309 -7.14 -23.59 -4.06
CA TRP A 309 -6.16 -22.57 -4.50
C TRP A 309 -5.23 -22.05 -3.40
N PHE A 310 -5.65 -22.09 -2.14
CA PHE A 310 -4.97 -21.43 -1.02
C PHE A 310 -4.34 -22.43 -0.04
N GLY A 311 -5.01 -23.57 0.17
CA GLY A 311 -4.62 -24.60 1.13
C GLY A 311 -5.28 -24.44 2.51
N THR A 312 -4.92 -25.33 3.43
CA THR A 312 -5.53 -25.42 4.79
C THR A 312 -4.50 -25.41 5.93
N SER A 313 -3.22 -25.26 5.61
CA SER A 313 -2.10 -25.29 6.57
C SER A 313 -1.25 -24.03 6.44
N ILE A 314 0.02 -24.08 6.85
CA ILE A 314 1.04 -23.10 6.47
C ILE A 314 1.05 -22.96 4.93
N LEU A 315 1.17 -21.71 4.47
CA LEU A 315 1.11 -21.32 3.07
C LEU A 315 2.24 -21.95 2.25
N ASP A 316 1.88 -22.73 1.23
CA ASP A 316 2.79 -23.14 0.17
C ASP A 316 2.77 -22.08 -0.93
N ILE A 317 3.71 -21.14 -0.86
CA ILE A 317 3.74 -19.96 -1.74
C ILE A 317 3.75 -20.37 -3.22
N ASP A 318 4.58 -21.35 -3.60
CA ASP A 318 4.74 -21.71 -5.01
C ASP A 318 3.47 -22.38 -5.54
N LYS A 319 2.83 -23.26 -4.76
CA LYS A 319 1.54 -23.86 -5.15
C LYS A 319 0.42 -22.84 -5.26
N VAL A 320 0.37 -21.83 -4.38
CA VAL A 320 -0.65 -20.78 -4.44
C VAL A 320 -0.45 -19.92 -5.69
N ILE A 321 0.79 -19.54 -6.00
CA ILE A 321 1.08 -18.78 -7.23
C ILE A 321 0.76 -19.60 -8.48
N GLU A 322 1.12 -20.88 -8.51
CA GLU A 322 0.77 -21.80 -9.60
C GLU A 322 -0.75 -21.92 -9.77
N SER A 323 -1.48 -22.06 -8.66
CA SER A 323 -2.94 -22.13 -8.67
C SER A 323 -3.57 -20.84 -9.21
N ILE A 324 -3.09 -19.68 -8.77
CA ILE A 324 -3.58 -18.40 -9.28
C ILE A 324 -3.31 -18.27 -10.79
N HIS A 325 -2.10 -18.62 -11.25
CA HIS A 325 -1.78 -18.61 -12.68
C HIS A 325 -2.65 -19.58 -13.48
N LYS A 326 -2.95 -20.78 -12.97
CA LYS A 326 -3.87 -21.74 -13.59
C LYS A 326 -5.24 -21.10 -13.82
N TYR A 327 -5.84 -20.49 -12.79
CA TYR A 327 -7.16 -19.84 -12.93
C TYR A 327 -7.10 -18.59 -13.80
N GLN A 328 -6.00 -17.84 -13.77
CA GLN A 328 -5.78 -16.69 -14.63
C GLN A 328 -5.72 -17.07 -16.10
N GLN A 329 -4.96 -18.11 -16.46
CA GLN A 329 -4.86 -18.59 -17.84
C GLN A 329 -6.22 -19.03 -18.37
N PHE A 330 -6.96 -19.81 -17.57
CA PHE A 330 -8.34 -20.17 -17.86
C PHE A 330 -9.23 -18.94 -18.07
N PHE A 331 -9.11 -17.93 -17.19
CA PHE A 331 -9.93 -16.72 -17.25
C PHE A 331 -9.66 -15.87 -18.50
N VAL A 332 -8.40 -15.76 -18.91
CA VAL A 332 -8.01 -15.05 -20.14
C VAL A 332 -8.52 -15.79 -21.38
N GLU A 333 -8.44 -17.11 -21.41
CA GLU A 333 -9.01 -17.92 -22.50
C GLU A 333 -10.53 -17.78 -22.56
N PHE A 334 -11.20 -17.89 -21.42
CA PHE A 334 -12.63 -17.69 -21.27
C PHE A 334 -13.08 -16.34 -21.86
N ASN A 335 -12.39 -15.24 -21.52
CA ASN A 335 -12.72 -13.93 -22.07
C ASN A 335 -12.56 -13.86 -23.59
N LYS A 336 -11.48 -14.44 -24.15
CA LYS A 336 -11.25 -14.46 -25.60
C LYS A 336 -12.37 -15.17 -26.37
N GLU A 337 -12.99 -16.18 -25.78
CA GLU A 337 -14.12 -16.88 -26.39
C GLU A 337 -15.44 -16.16 -26.20
N LEU A 338 -15.67 -15.55 -25.03
CA LEU A 338 -16.83 -14.70 -24.77
C LEU A 338 -16.94 -13.51 -25.74
N MET A 339 -15.80 -13.04 -26.23
CA MET A 339 -15.69 -11.90 -27.14
C MET A 339 -15.75 -12.28 -28.63
N LYS A 340 -15.79 -13.57 -28.96
CA LYS A 340 -16.18 -14.07 -30.29
C LYS A 340 -17.71 -14.06 -30.42
#